data_AF-A0AA50G041-F1
#
_entry.id   AF-A0AA50G041-F1
#
_cell.length_a   1.000
_cell.length_b   1.000
_cell.length_c   1.000
_cell.angle_alpha   90.00
_cell.angle_beta   90.00
_cell.angle_gamma   90.00
#
_symmetry.space_group_name_H-M   'P 1'
#
loop_
_entity.id
_entity.type
_entity.pdbx_description
1 polymer ?
#
loop_
_entity_poly.entity_id
_entity_poly.type
_entity_poly.pdbx_seq_one_letter_code
_entity_poly.pdbx_strand_id
1 'polypeptide(L)'
;LGQAPARQAVIFAGLPKSTICTTVNKVCASGMKAVMLAAQGLQTGAQDVILAGGMESMSNVPYYMKRGETPYGGIQLVDGIVFDGLTDVYNKFHMGNCAENTAKKLSITRQQQDDYAISSYKKSAAAYEAKAFADEIVPVEVPQKRGVPPVLFTEDEEYKRVNFEKFTKLSTVFQKENGTVTAGNASTLNDGAAALVLMTADTAQRLNVKPLARVVGYADGECDPIDFPIAPAVAIPKLLEKTGVNKDDVALWEINEAFSVVAVANQKLLGLDPAKINVHGGAVSLGHPIGMSGARLVVHLCHALKKGEKGVACICNGGGGASSIMIEK
;
A
#
# COMPACT_ATOMS: atom_id res chain seq x y z
N LEU A 1 6.36 -8.50 -17.36
CA LEU A 1 7.42 -9.06 -16.50
C LEU A 1 7.68 -10.52 -16.88
N GLY A 2 8.93 -10.96 -16.88
CA GLY A 2 9.31 -12.37 -17.10
C GLY A 2 9.59 -13.13 -15.79
N GLN A 3 10.35 -14.24 -15.87
CA GLN A 3 10.75 -15.06 -14.71
C GLN A 3 11.48 -14.24 -13.63
N ALA A 4 11.17 -14.52 -12.36
CA ALA A 4 11.81 -13.93 -11.17
C ALA A 4 11.81 -12.37 -11.15
N PRO A 5 10.64 -11.72 -10.98
CA PRO A 5 10.52 -10.26 -10.99
C PRO A 5 11.49 -9.52 -10.07
N ALA A 6 11.64 -9.94 -8.81
CA ALA A 6 12.59 -9.32 -7.88
C ALA A 6 14.05 -9.41 -8.39
N ARG A 7 14.42 -10.51 -9.06
CA ARG A 7 15.75 -10.69 -9.63
C ARG A 7 15.98 -9.78 -10.83
N GLN A 8 14.97 -9.58 -11.69
CA GLN A 8 15.04 -8.61 -12.79
C GLN A 8 15.32 -7.21 -12.25
N ALA A 9 14.56 -6.76 -11.25
CA ALA A 9 14.77 -5.45 -10.62
C ALA A 9 16.19 -5.28 -10.08
N VAL A 10 16.71 -6.27 -9.33
CA VAL A 10 18.07 -6.26 -8.77
C VAL A 10 19.14 -6.19 -9.86
N ILE A 11 19.02 -6.99 -10.92
CA ILE A 11 20.00 -7.00 -12.02
C ILE A 11 19.97 -5.70 -12.81
N PHE A 12 18.78 -5.15 -13.10
CA PHE A 12 18.66 -3.88 -13.81
C PHE A 12 19.09 -2.67 -12.97
N ALA A 13 19.01 -2.77 -11.64
CA ALA A 13 19.60 -1.79 -10.72
C ALA A 13 21.13 -1.90 -10.60
N GLY A 14 21.78 -2.86 -11.29
CA GLY A 14 23.23 -3.02 -11.32
C GLY A 14 23.84 -3.71 -10.10
N LEU A 15 23.02 -4.38 -9.27
CA LEU A 15 23.54 -5.13 -8.12
C LEU A 15 24.30 -6.40 -8.58
N PRO A 16 25.23 -6.93 -7.74
CA PRO A 16 25.99 -8.12 -8.07
C PRO A 16 25.12 -9.33 -8.43
N LYS A 17 25.58 -10.15 -9.37
CA LYS A 17 24.89 -11.40 -9.75
C LYS A 17 24.82 -12.40 -8.59
N SER A 18 25.63 -12.27 -7.54
CA SER A 18 25.55 -13.09 -6.33
C SER A 18 24.39 -12.72 -5.39
N THR A 19 23.70 -11.59 -5.61
CA THR A 19 22.61 -11.13 -4.74
C THR A 19 21.41 -12.11 -4.75
N ILE A 20 20.99 -12.57 -3.57
CA ILE A 20 19.84 -13.47 -3.42
C ILE A 20 18.55 -12.67 -3.60
N CYS A 21 17.57 -13.21 -4.34
CA CYS A 21 16.33 -12.52 -4.65
C CYS A 21 15.12 -13.43 -4.46
N THR A 22 14.08 -12.92 -3.81
CA THR A 22 12.80 -13.60 -3.62
C THR A 22 11.66 -12.64 -3.95
N THR A 23 10.69 -13.08 -4.75
CA THR A 23 9.45 -12.32 -4.98
C THR A 23 8.39 -12.81 -3.99
N VAL A 24 7.77 -11.89 -3.26
CA VAL A 24 6.79 -12.19 -2.19
C VAL A 24 5.42 -11.73 -2.64
N ASN A 25 4.40 -12.56 -2.45
CA ASN A 25 3.01 -12.19 -2.68
C ASN A 25 2.18 -12.39 -1.40
N LYS A 26 1.69 -11.28 -0.85
CA LYS A 26 0.62 -11.19 0.16
C LYS A 26 -0.40 -10.13 -0.27
N VAL A 27 -0.74 -10.13 -1.56
CA VAL A 27 -1.62 -9.14 -2.23
C VAL A 27 -1.18 -7.71 -1.89
N CYS A 28 -2.07 -6.82 -1.44
CA CYS A 28 -1.74 -5.43 -1.12
C CYS A 28 -0.66 -5.30 -0.02
N ALA A 29 -0.54 -6.29 0.87
CA ALA A 29 0.46 -6.29 1.93
C ALA A 29 1.85 -6.78 1.48
N SER A 30 2.05 -7.13 0.20
CA SER A 30 3.29 -7.73 -0.31
C SER A 30 4.54 -6.89 0.00
N GLY A 31 4.51 -5.58 -0.29
CA GLY A 31 5.65 -4.70 -0.04
C GLY A 31 6.01 -4.60 1.44
N MET A 32 5.01 -4.54 2.33
CA MET A 32 5.24 -4.53 3.77
C MET A 32 5.75 -5.89 4.26
N LYS A 33 5.18 -6.99 3.77
CA LYS A 33 5.59 -8.34 4.14
C LYS A 33 7.03 -8.63 3.71
N ALA A 34 7.46 -8.13 2.56
CA ALA A 34 8.85 -8.20 2.12
C ALA A 34 9.80 -7.50 3.12
N VAL A 35 9.42 -6.32 3.62
CA VAL A 35 10.18 -5.60 4.66
C VAL A 35 10.24 -6.38 5.97
N MET A 36 9.12 -7.01 6.38
CA MET A 36 9.09 -7.87 7.59
C MET A 36 10.01 -9.09 7.45
N LEU A 37 9.98 -9.77 6.30
CA LEU A 37 10.85 -10.93 6.03
C LEU A 37 12.33 -10.52 5.99
N ALA A 38 12.65 -9.34 5.45
CA ALA A 38 14.00 -8.79 5.50
C ALA A 38 14.45 -8.50 6.94
N ALA A 39 13.59 -7.87 7.75
CA ALA A 39 13.88 -7.65 9.17
C ALA A 39 14.14 -8.97 9.91
N GLN A 40 13.38 -10.03 9.62
CA GLN A 40 13.64 -11.37 10.17
C GLN A 40 14.99 -11.95 9.74
N GLY A 41 15.37 -11.80 8.47
CA GLY A 41 16.66 -12.24 7.97
C GLY A 41 17.85 -11.55 8.66
N LEU A 42 17.71 -10.25 8.95
CA LEU A 42 18.69 -9.48 9.72
C LEU A 42 18.72 -9.91 11.20
N GLN A 43 17.55 -10.08 11.82
CA GLN A 43 17.43 -10.47 13.23
C GLN A 43 17.98 -11.87 13.52
N THR A 44 17.91 -12.78 12.54
CA THR A 44 18.44 -14.15 12.65
C THR A 44 19.94 -14.24 12.32
N GLY A 45 20.57 -13.14 11.90
CA GLY A 45 21.97 -13.13 11.46
C GLY A 45 22.20 -13.83 10.12
N ALA A 46 21.13 -14.11 9.36
CA ALA A 46 21.24 -14.76 8.07
C ALA A 46 21.86 -13.85 7.00
N GLN A 47 21.67 -12.53 7.14
CA GLN A 47 22.28 -11.49 6.30
C GLN A 47 22.53 -10.22 7.16
N ASP A 48 23.44 -9.37 6.69
CA ASP A 48 23.77 -8.10 7.36
C ASP A 48 23.15 -6.86 6.70
N VAL A 49 22.85 -6.97 5.39
CA VAL A 49 22.23 -5.93 4.57
C VAL A 49 21.22 -6.59 3.64
N ILE A 50 20.00 -6.06 3.59
CA ILE A 50 18.93 -6.54 2.70
C ILE A 50 18.20 -5.34 2.08
N LEU A 51 18.02 -5.38 0.76
CA LEU A 51 17.09 -4.51 0.04
C LEU A 51 15.69 -5.14 0.07
N ALA A 52 14.69 -4.41 0.53
CA ALA A 52 13.31 -4.89 0.59
C ALA A 52 12.33 -3.79 0.14
N GLY A 53 11.19 -4.19 -0.39
CA GLY A 53 10.22 -3.24 -0.91
C GLY A 53 9.12 -3.93 -1.70
N GLY A 54 8.51 -3.19 -2.61
CA GLY A 54 7.47 -3.69 -3.48
C GLY A 54 7.37 -2.90 -4.77
N MET A 55 6.87 -3.54 -5.82
CA MET A 55 6.67 -2.93 -7.12
C MET A 55 5.41 -3.52 -7.75
N GLU A 56 4.70 -2.72 -8.53
CA GLU A 56 3.57 -3.15 -9.33
C GLU A 56 3.50 -2.33 -10.61
N SER A 57 3.09 -2.97 -11.71
CA SER A 57 2.63 -2.24 -12.89
C SER A 57 1.29 -2.78 -13.34
N MET A 58 0.22 -2.19 -12.79
CA MET A 58 -1.14 -2.57 -13.10
C MET A 58 -1.48 -2.28 -14.57
N SER A 59 -0.89 -1.24 -15.17
CA SER A 59 -1.06 -0.91 -16.59
C SER A 59 -0.56 -2.01 -17.54
N ASN A 60 0.34 -2.89 -17.08
CA ASN A 60 0.94 -3.96 -17.88
C ASN A 60 0.47 -5.37 -17.48
N VAL A 61 -0.56 -5.50 -16.63
CA VAL A 61 -1.12 -6.80 -16.28
C VAL A 61 -1.87 -7.37 -17.50
N PRO A 62 -1.57 -8.60 -17.93
CA PRO A 62 -2.15 -9.14 -19.16
C PRO A 62 -3.55 -9.75 -18.93
N TYR A 63 -4.21 -10.04 -20.04
CA TYR A 63 -5.36 -10.93 -20.06
C TYR A 63 -4.91 -12.40 -20.16
N TYR A 64 -5.70 -13.32 -19.61
CA TYR A 64 -5.42 -14.75 -19.57
C TYR A 64 -6.36 -15.56 -20.48
N MET A 65 -5.80 -16.63 -21.03
CA MET A 65 -6.53 -17.71 -21.67
C MET A 65 -6.12 -19.02 -20.99
N LYS A 66 -7.10 -19.85 -20.60
CA LYS A 66 -6.80 -21.15 -19.98
C LYS A 66 -6.08 -22.05 -20.98
N ARG A 67 -5.08 -22.79 -20.51
CA ARG A 67 -4.41 -23.82 -21.30
C ARG A 67 -5.38 -25.00 -21.53
N GLY A 68 -5.42 -25.51 -22.76
CA GLY A 68 -6.23 -26.67 -23.12
C GLY A 68 -6.97 -26.45 -24.44
N GLU A 69 -7.99 -27.26 -24.68
CA GLU A 69 -8.87 -27.13 -25.83
C GLU A 69 -9.77 -25.89 -25.70
N THR A 70 -9.95 -25.16 -26.80
CA THR A 70 -10.91 -24.06 -26.85
C THR A 70 -12.33 -24.65 -26.94
N PRO A 71 -13.23 -24.39 -25.98
CA PRO A 71 -14.57 -24.94 -25.99
C PRO A 71 -15.37 -24.52 -27.24
N TYR A 72 -16.17 -25.43 -27.78
CA TYR A 72 -17.15 -25.10 -28.81
C TYR A 72 -18.12 -24.02 -28.27
N GLY A 73 -18.32 -22.95 -29.02
CA GLY A 73 -19.10 -21.77 -28.59
C GLY A 73 -18.26 -20.57 -28.11
N GLY A 74 -16.94 -20.72 -27.99
CA GLY A 74 -16.00 -19.62 -27.75
C GLY A 74 -15.42 -19.58 -26.33
N ILE A 75 -14.54 -18.61 -26.09
CA ILE A 75 -13.86 -18.40 -24.80
C ILE A 75 -13.84 -16.92 -24.43
N GLN A 76 -13.88 -16.63 -23.14
CA GLN A 76 -13.66 -15.30 -22.60
C GLN A 76 -12.20 -15.16 -22.15
N LEU A 77 -11.51 -14.13 -22.63
CA LEU A 77 -10.22 -13.72 -22.06
C LEU A 77 -10.46 -13.07 -20.70
N VAL A 78 -9.69 -13.48 -19.69
CA VAL A 78 -9.87 -13.07 -18.30
C VAL A 78 -8.90 -11.94 -17.97
N ASP A 79 -9.41 -10.82 -17.45
CA ASP A 79 -8.56 -9.71 -16.98
C ASP A 79 -7.78 -10.12 -15.72
N GLY A 80 -6.45 -10.07 -15.78
CA GLY A 80 -5.59 -10.48 -14.67
C GLY A 80 -5.70 -9.58 -13.43
N ILE A 81 -6.00 -8.29 -13.60
CA ILE A 81 -6.16 -7.35 -12.48
C ILE A 81 -7.38 -7.78 -11.66
N VAL A 82 -8.50 -7.99 -12.36
CA VAL A 82 -9.76 -8.40 -11.72
C VAL A 82 -9.60 -9.79 -11.12
N PHE A 83 -9.06 -10.74 -11.88
CA PHE A 83 -9.03 -12.15 -11.48
C PHE A 83 -8.08 -12.45 -10.31
N ASP A 84 -6.81 -12.04 -10.40
CA ASP A 84 -5.80 -12.36 -9.38
C ASP A 84 -5.71 -11.29 -8.28
N GLY A 85 -6.03 -10.04 -8.60
CA GLY A 85 -5.84 -8.91 -7.70
C GLY A 85 -7.08 -8.53 -6.91
N LEU A 86 -8.24 -8.41 -7.58
CA LEU A 86 -9.40 -7.69 -7.05
C LEU A 86 -10.66 -8.52 -6.82
N THR A 87 -10.63 -9.83 -7.07
CA THR A 87 -11.77 -10.73 -6.84
C THR A 87 -11.54 -11.58 -5.59
N ASP A 88 -12.50 -11.56 -4.67
CA ASP A 88 -12.47 -12.46 -3.52
C ASP A 88 -12.75 -13.90 -3.98
N VAL A 89 -11.83 -14.80 -3.67
CA VAL A 89 -11.92 -16.20 -4.13
C VAL A 89 -13.11 -16.92 -3.51
N TYR A 90 -13.54 -16.55 -2.31
CA TYR A 90 -14.56 -17.29 -1.56
C TYR A 90 -15.96 -16.80 -1.89
N ASN A 91 -16.15 -15.48 -1.96
CA ASN A 91 -17.43 -14.83 -2.20
C ASN A 91 -17.69 -14.51 -3.69
N LYS A 92 -16.66 -14.62 -4.54
CA LYS A 92 -16.75 -14.43 -6.00
C LYS A 92 -17.26 -13.04 -6.43
N PHE A 93 -16.87 -12.00 -5.70
CA PHE A 93 -17.15 -10.61 -6.05
C PHE A 93 -15.93 -9.71 -5.84
N HIS A 94 -16.05 -8.45 -6.25
CA HIS A 94 -14.97 -7.47 -6.19
C HIS A 94 -14.63 -7.06 -4.74
N MET A 95 -13.38 -6.67 -4.46
CA MET A 95 -12.97 -6.13 -3.15
C MET A 95 -13.85 -4.95 -2.67
N GLY A 96 -14.40 -4.18 -3.61
CA GLY A 96 -15.34 -3.10 -3.33
C GLY A 96 -16.65 -3.57 -2.70
N ASN A 97 -17.10 -4.79 -2.98
CA ASN A 97 -18.27 -5.38 -2.32
C ASN A 97 -17.95 -5.79 -0.87
N CYS A 98 -16.72 -6.22 -0.56
CA CYS A 98 -16.27 -6.40 0.83
C CYS A 98 -16.32 -5.07 1.60
N ALA A 99 -15.87 -3.99 0.95
CA ALA A 99 -15.87 -2.64 1.50
C ALA A 99 -17.30 -2.16 1.82
N GLU A 100 -18.26 -2.40 0.91
CA GLU A 100 -19.70 -2.13 1.16
C GLU A 100 -20.25 -2.94 2.34
N ASN A 101 -19.86 -4.22 2.47
CA ASN A 101 -20.25 -5.05 3.62
C ASN A 101 -19.76 -4.44 4.95
N THR A 102 -18.51 -3.99 5.04
CA THR A 102 -18.02 -3.28 6.22
C THR A 102 -18.73 -1.95 6.45
N ALA A 103 -18.98 -1.17 5.39
CA ALA A 103 -19.72 0.09 5.48
C ALA A 103 -21.10 -0.13 6.12
N LYS A 104 -21.82 -1.17 5.69
CA LYS A 104 -23.10 -1.58 6.28
C LYS A 104 -22.95 -2.01 7.74
N LYS A 105 -22.04 -2.94 8.05
CA LYS A 105 -21.84 -3.50 9.41
C LYS A 105 -21.49 -2.41 10.44
N LEU A 106 -20.70 -1.42 10.05
CA LEU A 106 -20.24 -0.34 10.94
C LEU A 106 -21.03 0.96 10.81
N SER A 107 -22.08 0.96 9.97
CA SER A 107 -22.91 2.14 9.67
C SER A 107 -22.08 3.35 9.20
N ILE A 108 -21.09 3.10 8.34
CA ILE A 108 -20.27 4.14 7.72
C ILE A 108 -20.98 4.62 6.47
N THR A 109 -21.41 5.88 6.50
CA THR A 109 -22.22 6.48 5.43
C THR A 109 -21.38 6.86 4.22
N ARG A 110 -22.06 7.04 3.07
CA ARG A 110 -21.47 7.63 1.86
C ARG A 110 -20.80 8.98 2.15
N GLN A 111 -21.45 9.85 2.91
CA GLN A 111 -20.94 11.18 3.25
C GLN A 111 -19.59 11.08 3.99
N GLN A 112 -19.50 10.20 4.99
CA GLN A 112 -18.25 10.01 5.73
C GLN A 112 -17.09 9.52 4.85
N GLN A 113 -17.39 8.65 3.87
CA GLN A 113 -16.37 8.17 2.93
C GLN A 113 -15.93 9.25 1.95
N ASP A 114 -16.86 10.07 1.47
CA ASP A 114 -16.56 11.18 0.57
C ASP A 114 -15.77 12.28 1.31
N ASP A 115 -16.16 12.64 2.52
CA ASP A 115 -15.44 13.63 3.34
C ASP A 115 -14.01 13.18 3.61
N TYR A 116 -13.82 11.90 3.93
CA TYR A 116 -12.49 11.30 4.10
C TYR A 116 -11.68 11.38 2.81
N ALA A 117 -12.26 10.98 1.67
CA ALA A 117 -11.56 11.00 0.40
C ALA A 117 -11.15 12.42 -0.03
N ILE A 118 -12.07 13.39 0.08
CA ILE A 118 -11.80 14.80 -0.18
C ILE A 118 -10.67 15.31 0.72
N SER A 119 -10.66 14.92 1.99
CA SER A 119 -9.58 15.22 2.93
C SER A 119 -8.25 14.61 2.46
N SER A 120 -8.23 13.34 2.04
CA SER A 120 -7.03 12.68 1.49
C SER A 120 -6.46 13.44 0.28
N TYR A 121 -7.29 13.81 -0.70
CA TYR A 121 -6.85 14.61 -1.85
C TYR A 121 -6.28 15.98 -1.44
N LYS A 122 -6.91 16.68 -0.50
CA LYS A 122 -6.43 17.98 0.00
C LYS A 122 -5.11 17.84 0.75
N LYS A 123 -4.96 16.80 1.58
CA LYS A 123 -3.71 16.52 2.30
C LYS A 123 -2.56 16.19 1.33
N SER A 124 -2.81 15.36 0.31
CA SER A 124 -1.84 15.05 -0.75
C SER A 124 -1.39 16.31 -1.48
N ALA A 125 -2.33 17.16 -1.91
CA ALA A 125 -2.00 18.42 -2.58
C ALA A 125 -1.17 19.36 -1.69
N ALA A 126 -1.56 19.52 -0.42
CA ALA A 126 -0.83 20.34 0.54
C ALA A 126 0.58 19.77 0.84
N ALA A 127 0.73 18.45 0.90
CA ALA A 127 2.03 17.80 1.10
C ALA A 127 2.98 18.03 -0.08
N TYR A 128 2.48 17.98 -1.31
CA TYR A 128 3.25 18.35 -2.50
C TYR A 128 3.63 19.83 -2.52
N GLU A 129 2.70 20.73 -2.19
CA GLU A 129 2.97 22.17 -2.08
C GLU A 129 4.04 22.47 -1.01
N ALA A 130 3.97 21.77 0.13
CA ALA A 130 4.93 21.86 1.22
C ALA A 130 6.23 21.06 0.99
N LYS A 131 6.36 20.38 -0.15
CA LYS A 131 7.51 19.53 -0.51
C LYS A 131 7.81 18.41 0.50
N ALA A 132 6.78 17.89 1.17
CA ALA A 132 6.93 16.82 2.15
C ALA A 132 7.52 15.52 1.56
N PHE A 133 7.35 15.31 0.25
CA PHE A 133 7.83 14.11 -0.46
C PHE A 133 9.21 14.27 -1.12
N ALA A 134 9.86 15.42 -0.96
CA ALA A 134 11.10 15.74 -1.68
C ALA A 134 12.25 14.76 -1.42
N ASP A 135 12.30 14.17 -0.22
CA ASP A 135 13.35 13.23 0.18
C ASP A 135 12.99 11.75 -0.11
N GLU A 136 11.75 11.44 -0.50
CA GLU A 136 11.30 10.07 -0.76
C GLU A 136 11.03 9.74 -2.24
N ILE A 137 10.78 10.75 -3.09
CA ILE A 137 10.53 10.54 -4.52
C ILE A 137 11.82 10.65 -5.34
N VAL A 138 12.08 9.62 -6.14
CA VAL A 138 13.13 9.64 -7.16
C VAL A 138 12.47 9.89 -8.53
N PRO A 139 12.83 10.96 -9.25
CA PRO A 139 12.27 11.23 -10.57
C PRO A 139 12.53 10.11 -11.59
N VAL A 140 11.55 9.84 -12.45
CA VAL A 140 11.63 8.81 -13.49
C VAL A 140 11.48 9.45 -14.87
N GLU A 141 12.48 9.27 -15.72
CA GLU A 141 12.43 9.68 -17.13
C GLU A 141 11.81 8.56 -17.98
N VAL A 142 10.74 8.89 -18.71
CA VAL A 142 10.07 7.96 -19.64
C VAL A 142 10.39 8.36 -21.08
N PRO A 143 11.15 7.53 -21.82
CA PRO A 143 11.48 7.78 -23.21
C PRO A 143 10.23 7.93 -24.08
N GLN A 144 10.26 8.92 -24.97
CA GLN A 144 9.20 9.16 -25.96
C GLN A 144 9.61 8.66 -27.34
N LYS A 145 8.69 8.74 -28.31
CA LYS A 145 8.98 8.44 -29.72
C LYS A 145 10.16 9.29 -30.21
N ARG A 146 10.92 8.75 -31.17
CA ARG A 146 12.13 9.40 -31.73
C ARG A 146 11.85 10.86 -32.10
N GLY A 147 12.66 11.77 -31.56
CA GLY A 147 12.57 13.22 -31.81
C GLY A 147 11.78 14.00 -30.75
N VAL A 148 11.11 13.33 -29.81
CA VAL A 148 10.43 13.96 -28.67
C VAL A 148 11.29 13.78 -27.40
N PRO A 149 11.51 14.85 -26.60
CA PRO A 149 12.20 14.73 -25.31
C PRO A 149 11.51 13.73 -24.36
N PRO A 150 12.25 13.06 -23.46
CA PRO A 150 11.65 12.21 -22.44
C PRO A 150 10.72 13.02 -21.53
N VAL A 151 9.64 12.38 -21.07
CA VAL A 151 8.76 12.96 -20.05
C VAL A 151 9.34 12.60 -18.69
N LEU A 152 9.60 13.61 -17.88
CA LEU A 152 10.12 13.44 -16.52
C LEU A 152 8.96 13.45 -15.53
N PHE A 153 8.79 12.35 -14.80
CA PHE A 153 7.82 12.22 -13.71
C PHE A 153 8.53 12.50 -12.39
N THR A 154 8.16 13.59 -11.72
CA THR A 154 8.76 14.05 -10.44
C THR A 154 7.76 14.07 -9.28
N GLU A 155 6.49 13.80 -9.55
CA GLU A 155 5.39 13.90 -8.61
C GLU A 155 4.35 12.82 -8.94
N ASP A 156 3.58 12.39 -7.95
CA ASP A 156 2.43 11.51 -8.16
C ASP A 156 1.39 12.18 -9.07
N GLU A 157 0.79 11.39 -9.96
CA GLU A 157 -0.18 11.90 -10.93
C GLU A 157 -1.59 12.02 -10.35
N GLU A 158 -1.97 11.10 -9.46
CA GLU A 158 -3.37 10.84 -9.12
C GLU A 158 -4.02 11.98 -8.34
N TYR A 159 -3.28 12.64 -7.44
CA TYR A 159 -3.88 13.63 -6.53
C TYR A 159 -4.40 14.88 -7.25
N LYS A 160 -3.96 15.08 -8.50
CA LYS A 160 -4.39 16.15 -9.41
C LYS A 160 -5.67 15.79 -10.16
N ARG A 161 -6.05 14.51 -10.22
CA ARG A 161 -7.15 13.96 -11.02
C ARG A 161 -8.47 13.95 -10.23
N VAL A 162 -8.83 15.09 -9.63
CA VAL A 162 -10.04 15.21 -8.82
C VAL A 162 -10.90 16.40 -9.27
N ASN A 163 -12.22 16.20 -9.28
CA ASN A 163 -13.20 17.27 -9.43
C ASN A 163 -14.09 17.32 -8.19
N PHE A 164 -13.79 18.24 -7.27
CA PHE A 164 -14.49 18.36 -6.00
C PHE A 164 -15.98 18.70 -6.15
N GLU A 165 -16.37 19.45 -7.20
CA GLU A 165 -17.78 19.82 -7.45
C GLU A 165 -18.65 18.63 -7.89
N LYS A 166 -18.03 17.65 -8.55
CA LYS A 166 -18.69 16.42 -9.01
C LYS A 166 -18.52 15.24 -8.06
N PHE A 167 -17.65 15.36 -7.07
CA PHE A 167 -17.24 14.26 -6.20
C PHE A 167 -18.43 13.58 -5.50
N THR A 168 -19.29 14.37 -4.85
CA THR A 168 -20.46 13.86 -4.12
C THR A 168 -21.59 13.37 -5.04
N LYS A 169 -21.48 13.61 -6.35
CA LYS A 169 -22.45 13.19 -7.38
C LYS A 169 -22.06 11.88 -8.06
N LEU A 170 -20.89 11.33 -7.75
CA LEU A 170 -20.44 10.06 -8.33
C LEU A 170 -21.39 8.92 -7.94
N SER A 171 -21.70 8.07 -8.91
CA SER A 171 -22.48 6.85 -8.71
C SER A 171 -21.63 5.79 -7.98
N THR A 172 -22.32 4.92 -7.24
CA THR A 172 -21.70 3.76 -6.60
C THR A 172 -21.42 2.69 -7.65
N VAL A 173 -20.21 2.12 -7.63
CA VAL A 173 -19.72 1.29 -8.74
C VAL A 173 -19.75 -0.21 -8.44
N PHE A 174 -19.79 -0.60 -7.16
CA PHE A 174 -19.77 -2.01 -6.75
C PHE A 174 -21.14 -2.53 -6.31
N GLN A 175 -22.02 -1.65 -5.82
CA GLN A 175 -23.34 -2.00 -5.33
C GLN A 175 -24.37 -0.96 -5.77
N LYS A 176 -25.43 -1.41 -6.45
CA LYS A 176 -26.50 -0.53 -6.97
C LYS A 176 -27.42 -0.02 -5.87
N GLU A 177 -27.89 -0.92 -5.01
CA GLU A 177 -28.84 -0.58 -3.94
C GLU A 177 -28.09 -0.22 -2.67
N ASN A 178 -28.34 0.98 -2.12
CA ASN A 178 -27.73 1.44 -0.87
C ASN A 178 -26.19 1.35 -0.84
N GLY A 179 -25.54 1.48 -1.99
CA GLY A 179 -24.09 1.52 -2.10
C GLY A 179 -23.52 2.81 -1.52
N THR A 180 -22.25 2.77 -1.15
CA THR A 180 -21.50 3.89 -0.58
C THR A 180 -20.14 4.09 -1.25
N VAL A 181 -19.60 3.08 -1.90
CA VAL A 181 -18.28 3.12 -2.53
C VAL A 181 -18.38 3.60 -3.98
N THR A 182 -17.59 4.61 -4.31
CA THR A 182 -17.49 5.24 -5.64
C THR A 182 -16.06 5.22 -6.15
N ALA A 183 -15.86 5.59 -7.42
CA ALA A 183 -14.52 5.80 -7.96
C ALA A 183 -13.75 6.93 -7.25
N GLY A 184 -14.43 7.90 -6.62
CA GLY A 184 -13.75 8.99 -5.92
C GLY A 184 -13.25 8.60 -4.53
N ASN A 185 -13.96 7.71 -3.83
CA ASN A 185 -13.65 7.30 -2.46
C ASN A 185 -13.03 5.88 -2.36
N ALA A 186 -12.66 5.31 -3.50
CA ALA A 186 -11.86 4.10 -3.63
C ALA A 186 -10.45 4.45 -4.09
N SER A 187 -9.47 3.59 -3.81
CA SER A 187 -8.17 3.72 -4.47
C SER A 187 -8.25 3.41 -5.97
N THR A 188 -7.33 3.99 -6.73
CA THR A 188 -7.22 3.77 -8.17
C THR A 188 -6.24 2.64 -8.52
N LEU A 189 -6.19 2.27 -9.80
CA LEU A 189 -5.22 1.31 -10.34
C LEU A 189 -4.00 2.10 -10.82
N ASN A 190 -2.81 1.77 -10.33
CA ASN A 190 -1.63 2.59 -10.55
C ASN A 190 -0.36 1.74 -10.76
N ASP A 191 0.68 2.40 -11.24
CA ASP A 191 2.02 1.85 -11.38
C ASP A 191 2.96 2.50 -10.37
N GLY A 192 3.93 1.74 -9.85
CA GLY A 192 5.01 2.30 -9.04
C GLY A 192 5.79 1.28 -8.23
N ALA A 193 6.89 1.74 -7.64
CA ALA A 193 7.78 0.93 -6.80
C ALA A 193 8.31 1.73 -5.61
N ALA A 194 8.56 1.04 -4.50
CA ALA A 194 9.20 1.61 -3.31
C ALA A 194 10.20 0.59 -2.75
N ALA A 195 11.34 1.07 -2.25
CA ALA A 195 12.40 0.22 -1.73
C ALA A 195 13.08 0.85 -0.50
N LEU A 196 13.55 -0.02 0.41
CA LEU A 196 14.27 0.33 1.62
C LEU A 196 15.55 -0.51 1.69
N VAL A 197 16.64 0.12 2.12
CA VAL A 197 17.87 -0.59 2.51
C VAL A 197 17.82 -0.82 4.02
N LEU A 198 17.75 -2.09 4.43
CA LEU A 198 17.78 -2.49 5.82
C LEU A 198 19.13 -3.11 6.15
N MET A 199 19.63 -2.84 7.35
CA MET A 199 20.88 -3.42 7.85
C MET A 199 20.85 -3.57 9.37
N THR A 200 21.74 -4.39 9.91
CA THR A 200 21.96 -4.44 11.36
C THR A 200 22.61 -3.16 11.86
N ALA A 201 22.42 -2.81 13.14
CA ALA A 201 23.06 -1.64 13.75
C ALA A 201 24.59 -1.70 13.66
N ASP A 202 25.16 -2.88 13.92
CA ASP A 202 26.60 -3.14 13.82
C ASP A 202 27.11 -2.91 12.40
N THR A 203 26.34 -3.32 11.39
CA THR A 203 26.70 -3.08 9.98
C THR A 203 26.60 -1.61 9.60
N ALA A 204 25.57 -0.90 10.06
CA ALA A 204 25.47 0.55 9.86
C ALA A 204 26.68 1.29 10.45
N GLN A 205 27.09 0.91 11.65
CA GLN A 205 28.29 1.44 12.30
C GLN A 205 29.56 1.10 11.52
N ARG A 206 29.73 -0.18 11.13
CA ARG A 206 30.89 -0.66 10.36
C ARG A 206 31.03 0.03 9.01
N LEU A 207 29.92 0.34 8.35
CA LEU A 207 29.89 1.05 7.06
C LEU A 207 29.88 2.58 7.22
N ASN A 208 29.85 3.10 8.45
CA ASN A 208 29.78 4.53 8.75
C ASN A 208 28.60 5.24 8.04
N VAL A 209 27.43 4.61 8.03
CA VAL A 209 26.20 5.17 7.46
C VAL A 209 25.21 5.54 8.56
N LYS A 210 24.45 6.63 8.36
CA LYS A 210 23.46 7.12 9.32
C LYS A 210 22.12 6.39 9.11
N PRO A 211 21.63 5.60 10.08
CA PRO A 211 20.30 5.01 10.01
C PRO A 211 19.22 6.10 9.98
N LEU A 212 18.15 5.89 9.19
CA LEU A 212 17.02 6.81 9.12
C LEU A 212 15.96 6.52 10.18
N ALA A 213 15.76 5.25 10.52
CA ALA A 213 14.79 4.77 11.50
C ALA A 213 15.17 3.36 11.94
N ARG A 214 14.57 2.88 13.04
CA ARG A 214 14.69 1.53 13.58
C ARG A 214 13.35 0.81 13.48
N VAL A 215 13.36 -0.42 12.97
CA VAL A 215 12.19 -1.30 13.05
C VAL A 215 12.02 -1.77 14.50
N VAL A 216 10.91 -1.40 15.13
CA VAL A 216 10.61 -1.75 16.54
C VAL A 216 9.94 -3.12 16.62
N GLY A 217 8.97 -3.36 15.74
CA GLY A 217 8.21 -4.60 15.71
C GLY A 217 7.27 -4.65 14.52
N TYR A 218 6.72 -5.84 14.30
CA TYR A 218 5.78 -6.10 13.21
C TYR A 218 4.88 -7.28 13.57
N ALA A 219 3.67 -7.28 13.02
CA ALA A 219 2.65 -8.31 13.24
C ALA A 219 1.76 -8.49 11.99
N ASP A 220 1.23 -9.70 11.84
CA ASP A 220 0.17 -10.00 10.88
C ASP A 220 -1.14 -10.28 11.64
N GLY A 221 -2.27 -9.89 11.04
CA GLY A 221 -3.62 -10.15 11.52
C GLY A 221 -4.47 -10.70 10.38
N GLU A 222 -5.38 -11.62 10.69
CA GLU A 222 -6.31 -12.21 9.71
C GLU A 222 -7.70 -12.25 10.36
N CYS A 223 -8.73 -12.05 9.54
CA CYS A 223 -10.14 -12.23 9.87
C CYS A 223 -10.85 -12.94 8.69
N ASP A 224 -12.18 -12.96 8.69
CA ASP A 224 -12.94 -13.49 7.55
C ASP A 224 -12.55 -12.75 6.25
N PRO A 225 -12.36 -13.46 5.11
CA PRO A 225 -12.04 -12.83 3.83
C PRO A 225 -12.90 -11.62 3.45
N ILE A 226 -14.21 -11.64 3.72
CA ILE A 226 -15.11 -10.52 3.41
C ILE A 226 -14.86 -9.30 4.32
N ASP A 227 -14.26 -9.52 5.48
CA ASP A 227 -14.01 -8.53 6.53
C ASP A 227 -12.56 -8.01 6.51
N PHE A 228 -11.81 -8.23 5.42
CA PHE A 228 -10.47 -7.65 5.26
C PHE A 228 -10.38 -6.13 5.54
N PRO A 229 -11.42 -5.28 5.30
CA PRO A 229 -11.35 -3.86 5.65
C PRO A 229 -11.08 -3.58 7.13
N ILE A 230 -11.44 -4.51 8.02
CA ILE A 230 -11.20 -4.39 9.48
C ILE A 230 -10.01 -5.22 9.97
N ALA A 231 -9.31 -5.95 9.08
CA ALA A 231 -8.10 -6.69 9.44
C ALA A 231 -6.98 -5.82 10.06
N PRO A 232 -6.81 -4.53 9.69
CA PRO A 232 -5.87 -3.65 10.40
C PRO A 232 -6.19 -3.51 11.89
N ALA A 233 -7.47 -3.52 12.28
CA ALA A 233 -7.90 -3.54 13.68
C ALA A 233 -7.61 -4.88 14.40
N VAL A 234 -7.14 -5.91 13.68
CA VAL A 234 -6.58 -7.14 14.26
C VAL A 234 -5.05 -7.06 14.34
N ALA A 235 -4.39 -6.56 13.29
CA ALA A 235 -2.93 -6.51 13.22
C ALA A 235 -2.31 -5.44 14.14
N ILE A 236 -2.92 -4.25 14.23
CA ILE A 236 -2.41 -3.15 15.06
C ILE A 236 -2.39 -3.51 16.55
N PRO A 237 -3.47 -4.02 17.18
CA PRO A 237 -3.42 -4.39 18.59
C PRO A 237 -2.35 -5.45 18.89
N LYS A 238 -2.20 -6.47 18.03
CA LYS A 238 -1.14 -7.47 18.17
C LYS A 238 0.26 -6.86 18.11
N LEU A 239 0.47 -5.89 17.23
CA LEU A 239 1.73 -5.16 17.14
C LEU A 239 2.00 -4.37 18.42
N LEU A 240 1.03 -3.60 18.91
CA LEU A 240 1.16 -2.79 20.12
C LEU A 240 1.43 -3.66 21.36
N GLU A 241 0.73 -4.78 21.50
CA GLU A 241 0.98 -5.76 22.55
C GLU A 241 2.41 -6.31 22.47
N LYS A 242 2.84 -6.72 21.27
CA LYS A 242 4.18 -7.28 21.05
C LYS A 242 5.31 -6.27 21.32
N THR A 243 5.10 -4.98 21.04
CA THR A 243 6.11 -3.94 21.29
C THR A 243 6.00 -3.32 22.69
N GLY A 244 4.90 -3.53 23.40
CA GLY A 244 4.59 -2.89 24.68
C GLY A 244 4.35 -1.38 24.58
N VAL A 245 4.10 -0.86 23.37
CA VAL A 245 3.90 0.59 23.14
C VAL A 245 2.42 0.93 23.26
N ASN A 246 2.10 2.00 24.00
CA ASN A 246 0.74 2.50 24.08
C ASN A 246 0.37 3.18 22.75
N LYS A 247 -0.88 3.01 22.29
CA LYS A 247 -1.39 3.67 21.07
C LYS A 247 -1.24 5.19 21.13
N ASP A 248 -1.31 5.79 22.32
CA ASP A 248 -1.25 7.24 22.49
C ASP A 248 0.18 7.80 22.28
N ASP A 249 1.20 6.93 22.39
CA ASP A 249 2.62 7.26 22.13
C ASP A 249 2.98 7.19 20.64
N VAL A 250 2.06 6.74 19.78
CA VAL A 250 2.26 6.74 18.34
C VAL A 250 2.00 8.15 17.80
N ALA A 251 3.00 8.70 17.12
CA ALA A 251 2.96 10.04 16.56
C ALA A 251 2.17 10.07 15.25
N LEU A 252 2.42 9.11 14.35
CA LEU A 252 1.79 9.01 13.03
C LEU A 252 1.31 7.59 12.74
N TRP A 253 0.15 7.51 12.09
CA TRP A 253 -0.48 6.28 11.62
C TRP A 253 -0.62 6.34 10.11
N GLU A 254 0.01 5.39 9.42
CA GLU A 254 -0.18 5.17 7.98
C GLU A 254 -1.08 3.94 7.78
N ILE A 255 -2.38 4.16 7.67
CA ILE A 255 -3.36 3.11 7.40
C ILE A 255 -3.71 3.14 5.92
N ASN A 256 -3.31 2.11 5.17
CA ASN A 256 -3.50 2.09 3.71
C ASN A 256 -4.96 2.34 3.32
N GLU A 257 -5.17 3.32 2.45
CA GLU A 257 -6.50 3.74 1.99
C GLU A 257 -6.96 2.89 0.80
N ALA A 258 -7.08 1.57 0.95
CA ALA A 258 -7.60 0.73 -0.15
C ALA A 258 -8.99 1.21 -0.60
N PHE A 259 -9.81 1.64 0.38
CA PHE A 259 -11.02 2.42 0.22
C PHE A 259 -11.12 3.38 1.41
N SER A 260 -11.81 4.53 1.26
CA SER A 260 -12.06 5.44 2.39
C SER A 260 -12.70 4.74 3.59
N VAL A 261 -13.61 3.78 3.34
CA VAL A 261 -14.23 2.99 4.42
C VAL A 261 -13.21 2.22 5.26
N VAL A 262 -12.08 1.78 4.69
CA VAL A 262 -11.03 1.06 5.44
C VAL A 262 -10.42 1.99 6.48
N ALA A 263 -10.02 3.20 6.08
CA ALA A 263 -9.44 4.16 7.01
C ALA A 263 -10.46 4.61 8.08
N VAL A 264 -11.69 4.94 7.67
CA VAL A 264 -12.77 5.35 8.59
C VAL A 264 -13.14 4.24 9.57
N ALA A 265 -13.23 2.98 9.11
CA ALA A 265 -13.51 1.84 9.95
C ALA A 265 -12.43 1.62 11.02
N ASN A 266 -11.17 1.63 10.62
CA ASN A 266 -10.06 1.39 11.56
C ASN A 266 -9.84 2.57 12.51
N GLN A 267 -10.06 3.81 12.06
CA GLN A 267 -10.12 4.97 12.97
C GLN A 267 -11.17 4.76 14.05
N LYS A 268 -12.39 4.34 13.68
CA LYS A 268 -13.51 4.11 14.60
C LYS A 268 -13.23 2.95 15.57
N LEU A 269 -12.77 1.81 15.06
CA LEU A 269 -12.56 0.59 15.85
C LEU A 269 -11.41 0.72 16.85
N LEU A 270 -10.33 1.43 16.47
CA LEU A 270 -9.14 1.59 17.31
C LEU A 270 -9.18 2.87 18.16
N GLY A 271 -10.14 3.77 17.88
CA GLY A 271 -10.25 5.07 18.55
C GLY A 271 -8.98 5.89 18.37
N LEU A 272 -8.55 6.04 17.12
CA LEU A 272 -7.35 6.79 16.74
C LEU A 272 -7.70 8.26 16.47
N ASP A 273 -6.76 9.15 16.79
CA ASP A 273 -6.87 10.57 16.48
C ASP A 273 -6.77 10.80 14.96
N PRO A 274 -7.82 11.33 14.29
CA PRO A 274 -7.79 11.57 12.85
C PRO A 274 -6.70 12.55 12.41
N ALA A 275 -6.20 13.42 13.31
CA ALA A 275 -5.12 14.35 12.99
C ALA A 275 -3.76 13.64 12.82
N LYS A 276 -3.63 12.40 13.31
CA LYS A 276 -2.42 11.58 13.23
C LYS A 276 -2.47 10.52 12.13
N ILE A 277 -3.60 10.36 11.42
CA ILE A 277 -3.78 9.34 10.39
C ILE A 277 -3.56 9.94 9.00
N ASN A 278 -2.69 9.31 8.21
CA ASN A 278 -2.42 9.62 6.80
C ASN A 278 -2.29 11.12 6.58
N VAL A 279 -1.33 11.74 7.28
CA VAL A 279 -1.25 13.21 7.43
C VAL A 279 -0.88 13.90 6.11
N HIS A 280 -0.23 13.18 5.20
CA HIS A 280 0.14 13.65 3.86
C HIS A 280 -0.71 12.98 2.76
N GLY A 281 -1.91 12.51 3.12
CA GLY A 281 -2.80 11.78 2.21
C GLY A 281 -2.44 10.31 2.10
N GLY A 282 -3.02 9.61 1.13
CA GLY A 282 -2.86 8.16 1.03
C GLY A 282 -3.40 7.60 -0.28
N ALA A 283 -3.61 6.27 -0.31
CA ALA A 283 -3.87 5.52 -1.54
C ALA A 283 -5.16 5.91 -2.29
N VAL A 284 -6.14 6.55 -1.65
CA VAL A 284 -7.33 7.09 -2.35
C VAL A 284 -6.93 8.24 -3.28
N SER A 285 -5.94 9.05 -2.90
CA SER A 285 -5.56 10.24 -3.66
C SER A 285 -4.19 10.15 -4.34
N LEU A 286 -3.28 9.34 -3.83
CA LEU A 286 -1.94 9.11 -4.38
C LEU A 286 -1.89 7.88 -5.30
N GLY A 287 -2.92 7.03 -5.25
CA GLY A 287 -2.99 5.77 -6.00
C GLY A 287 -2.50 4.55 -5.23
N HIS A 288 -2.82 3.37 -5.75
CA HIS A 288 -2.58 2.08 -5.09
C HIS A 288 -1.97 1.01 -6.02
N PRO A 289 -0.66 1.12 -6.38
CA PRO A 289 0.06 -0.01 -6.95
C PRO A 289 0.18 -1.08 -5.86
N ILE A 290 -0.62 -2.15 -5.96
CA ILE A 290 -0.95 -3.03 -4.83
C ILE A 290 0.28 -3.69 -4.22
N GLY A 291 1.21 -4.21 -5.02
CA GLY A 291 2.45 -4.83 -4.54
C GLY A 291 3.43 -3.86 -3.88
N MET A 292 3.34 -2.55 -4.16
CA MET A 292 4.25 -1.50 -3.67
C MET A 292 3.76 -0.82 -2.40
N SER A 293 2.45 -0.60 -2.28
CA SER A 293 1.90 0.36 -1.30
C SER A 293 2.30 0.08 0.14
N GLY A 294 2.38 -1.19 0.54
CA GLY A 294 2.85 -1.55 1.89
C GLY A 294 4.28 -1.08 2.21
N ALA A 295 5.18 -1.03 1.21
CA ALA A 295 6.53 -0.49 1.39
C ALA A 295 6.53 1.04 1.35
N ARG A 296 5.71 1.66 0.48
CA ARG A 296 5.56 3.13 0.40
C ARG A 296 5.18 3.74 1.75
N LEU A 297 4.24 3.14 2.49
CA LEU A 297 3.85 3.63 3.81
C LEU A 297 5.03 3.64 4.80
N VAL A 298 5.89 2.62 4.75
CA VAL A 298 7.07 2.53 5.64
C VAL A 298 8.14 3.55 5.22
N VAL A 299 8.37 3.71 3.91
CA VAL A 299 9.23 4.79 3.40
C VAL A 299 8.72 6.13 3.90
N HIS A 300 7.42 6.40 3.76
CA HIS A 300 6.84 7.66 4.18
C HIS A 300 7.07 7.95 5.66
N LEU A 301 6.81 6.99 6.55
CA LEU A 301 7.10 7.14 7.98
C LEU A 301 8.59 7.39 8.24
N CYS A 302 9.50 6.75 7.49
CA CYS A 302 10.93 6.99 7.62
C CYS A 302 11.28 8.46 7.32
N HIS A 303 10.54 9.18 6.48
CA HIS A 303 10.81 10.58 6.15
C HIS A 303 9.99 11.58 6.96
N ALA A 304 8.73 11.25 7.28
CA ALA A 304 7.79 12.16 7.93
C ALA A 304 7.94 12.26 9.46
N LEU A 305 8.39 11.19 10.13
CA LEU A 305 8.58 11.19 11.59
C LEU A 305 9.75 12.09 12.01
N LYS A 306 9.63 12.70 13.19
CA LYS A 306 10.72 13.42 13.85
C LYS A 306 11.49 12.48 14.78
N LYS A 307 12.76 12.81 15.06
CA LYS A 307 13.64 12.00 15.90
C LYS A 307 12.97 11.63 17.24
N GLY A 308 12.97 10.34 17.57
CA GLY A 308 12.36 9.76 18.78
C GLY A 308 10.87 9.44 18.65
N GLU A 309 10.20 9.89 17.58
CA GLU A 309 8.80 9.57 17.34
C GLU A 309 8.64 8.14 16.81
N LYS A 310 7.53 7.50 17.20
CA LYS A 310 7.12 6.20 16.72
C LYS A 310 5.99 6.35 15.71
N GLY A 311 6.09 5.63 14.60
CA GLY A 311 5.01 5.55 13.61
C GLY A 311 4.60 4.10 13.39
N VAL A 312 3.33 3.90 13.06
CA VAL A 312 2.77 2.59 12.71
C VAL A 312 2.19 2.66 11.31
N ALA A 313 2.68 1.81 10.42
CA ALA A 313 2.09 1.56 9.12
C ALA A 313 1.32 0.25 9.13
N CYS A 314 0.10 0.24 8.60
CA CYS A 314 -0.71 -0.96 8.48
C CYS A 314 -1.47 -1.00 7.15
N ILE A 315 -1.52 -2.18 6.54
CA ILE A 315 -2.14 -2.41 5.24
C ILE A 315 -2.95 -3.70 5.26
N CYS A 316 -4.21 -3.62 4.84
CA CYS A 316 -5.05 -4.81 4.62
C CYS A 316 -4.69 -5.50 3.29
N ASN A 317 -5.11 -6.75 3.12
CA ASN A 317 -4.93 -7.52 1.90
C ASN A 317 -6.16 -8.39 1.61
N GLY A 318 -6.45 -8.61 0.32
CA GLY A 318 -7.49 -9.55 -0.11
C GLY A 318 -7.29 -10.94 0.51
N GLY A 319 -8.38 -11.62 0.83
CA GLY A 319 -8.37 -12.88 1.57
C GLY A 319 -8.49 -12.75 3.09
N GLY A 320 -8.64 -11.54 3.63
CA GLY A 320 -8.97 -11.31 5.05
C GLY A 320 -7.82 -10.81 5.93
N GLY A 321 -6.69 -10.45 5.34
CA GLY A 321 -5.45 -10.21 6.08
C GLY A 321 -5.07 -8.75 6.25
N ALA A 322 -4.11 -8.51 7.14
CA ALA A 322 -3.36 -7.27 7.25
C ALA A 322 -1.95 -7.51 7.81
N SER A 323 -1.02 -6.66 7.40
CA SER A 323 0.33 -6.57 7.98
C SER A 323 0.52 -5.20 8.62
N SER A 324 1.26 -5.13 9.72
CA SER A 324 1.55 -3.90 10.45
C SER A 324 3.02 -3.86 10.89
N ILE A 325 3.67 -2.71 10.73
CA ILE A 325 5.06 -2.43 11.14
C ILE A 325 5.10 -1.16 11.96
N MET A 326 5.83 -1.21 13.08
CA MET A 326 6.20 -0.04 13.87
C MET A 326 7.67 0.31 13.60
N ILE A 327 7.93 1.58 13.34
CA ILE A 327 9.28 2.14 13.29
C ILE A 327 9.45 3.29 14.28
N GLU A 328 10.68 3.56 14.66
CA GLU A 328 11.08 4.71 15.48
C GLU A 328 12.18 5.49 14.75
N LYS A 329 12.03 6.80 14.65
CA LYS A 329 12.94 7.69 13.92
C LYS A 329 14.20 8.04 14.72
#